data_AF-A0A945UQ76-F1
#
_entry.id   AF-A0A945UQ76-F1
#
_cell.length_a   1.000
_cell.length_b   1.000
_cell.length_c   1.000
_cell.angle_alpha   90.00
_cell.angle_beta   90.00
_cell.angle_gamma   90.00
#
_symmetry.space_group_name_H-M   'P 1'
#
loop_
_entity.id
_entity.type
_entity.pdbx_description
1 polymer ?
#
loop_
_entity_poly.entity_id
_entity_poly.type
_entity_poly.pdbx_seq_one_letter_code
_entity_poly.pdbx_strand_id
1 'polypeptide(L)'
;MTRMPSISLAAVPGRRKATLELAGEIERRGFTGIYCPSTVANMTLCAALAQCTNEIPFGTSIAPIYSRTVLDYAQTASFIHEVSGGRFRFGVGVSHGPSLKRMGVTAGKPLSDIRNFVAELKAVERVGDLPPIILATMRRKMIAVAGEIGDGMVFANASRSFMAQSLAALPEDKRNSDDFYIGNMIPTCIDDDVEACKAVNRRTLTSYAQLPNYRNYWKESGYEEEMAGVEAAMAAGEPEKVADHLSDKWLADNTLFGSVSQVREGLEAWFDAGIHTPILVPSSANGNQLVAFQEIFAAFS
;
A
#
# COMPACT_ATOMS: atom_id res chain seq x y z
N MET A 1 15.27 18.59 -8.54
CA MET A 1 13.79 18.60 -8.52
C MET A 1 13.37 17.24 -7.98
N THR A 2 12.58 17.20 -6.91
CA THR A 2 12.15 15.94 -6.29
C THR A 2 11.21 15.18 -7.23
N ARG A 3 11.38 13.86 -7.36
CA ARG A 3 10.49 12.98 -8.13
C ARG A 3 9.09 12.97 -7.53
N MET A 4 8.07 12.97 -8.38
CA MET A 4 6.68 12.98 -7.93
C MET A 4 6.24 11.61 -7.41
N PRO A 5 5.64 11.52 -6.21
CA PRO A 5 5.17 10.27 -5.67
C PRO A 5 3.77 9.92 -6.21
N SER A 6 3.31 8.72 -5.86
CA SER A 6 1.91 8.33 -5.95
C SER A 6 1.18 8.58 -4.63
N ILE A 7 -0.15 8.57 -4.66
CA ILE A 7 -0.98 8.95 -3.51
C ILE A 7 -1.97 7.84 -3.17
N SER A 8 -2.08 7.52 -1.88
CA SER A 8 -3.11 6.64 -1.37
C SER A 8 -4.42 7.39 -1.16
N LEU A 9 -5.50 6.88 -1.73
CA LEU A 9 -6.83 7.49 -1.66
C LEU A 9 -7.90 6.47 -1.29
N ALA A 10 -8.62 6.73 -0.20
CA ALA A 10 -9.68 5.86 0.30
C ALA A 10 -11.05 6.55 0.27
N ALA A 11 -12.09 5.82 -0.13
CA ALA A 11 -13.46 6.30 -0.16
C ALA A 11 -14.08 6.25 1.25
N VAL A 12 -14.18 7.41 1.90
CA VAL A 12 -14.78 7.53 3.23
C VAL A 12 -16.30 7.79 3.12
N PRO A 13 -17.16 7.04 3.84
CA PRO A 13 -18.59 7.33 3.89
C PRO A 13 -18.89 8.80 4.22
N GLY A 14 -19.88 9.39 3.55
CA GLY A 14 -20.22 10.81 3.68
C GLY A 14 -19.30 11.78 2.91
N ARG A 15 -18.12 11.35 2.46
CA ARG A 15 -17.15 12.20 1.75
C ARG A 15 -16.77 11.73 0.35
N ARG A 16 -17.46 10.72 -0.19
CA ARG A 16 -17.10 10.06 -1.46
C ARG A 16 -17.05 11.01 -2.67
N LYS A 17 -17.94 12.01 -2.75
CA LYS A 17 -17.88 13.02 -3.83
C LYS A 17 -16.59 13.85 -3.75
N ALA A 18 -16.26 14.36 -2.56
CA ALA A 18 -15.01 15.06 -2.32
C ALA A 18 -13.78 14.16 -2.59
N THR A 19 -13.87 12.85 -2.34
CA THR A 19 -12.81 11.89 -2.72
C THR A 19 -12.58 11.86 -4.24
N LEU A 20 -13.62 11.94 -5.06
CA LEU A 20 -13.49 11.96 -6.53
C LEU A 20 -12.97 13.30 -7.04
N GLU A 21 -13.41 14.41 -6.46
CA GLU A 21 -12.88 15.74 -6.77
C GLU A 21 -11.39 15.82 -6.45
N LEU A 22 -10.98 15.24 -5.32
CA LEU A 22 -9.60 15.13 -4.91
C LEU A 22 -8.77 14.27 -5.87
N ALA A 23 -9.33 13.19 -6.43
CA ALA A 23 -8.63 12.39 -7.44
C ALA A 23 -8.29 13.20 -8.69
N GLY A 24 -9.23 14.00 -9.19
CA GLY A 24 -8.96 14.91 -10.31
C GLY A 24 -7.92 15.98 -9.96
N GLU A 25 -7.86 16.42 -8.71
CA GLU A 25 -6.82 17.35 -8.25
C GLU A 25 -5.44 16.69 -8.14
N ILE A 26 -5.38 15.44 -7.68
CA ILE A 26 -4.13 14.64 -7.65
C ILE A 26 -3.58 14.51 -9.08
N GLU A 27 -4.43 14.21 -10.07
CA GLU A 27 -4.03 14.15 -11.49
C GLU A 27 -3.52 15.51 -11.99
N ARG A 28 -4.27 16.60 -11.80
CA ARG A 28 -3.88 17.95 -12.26
C ARG A 28 -2.55 18.43 -11.69
N ARG A 29 -2.19 17.96 -10.49
CA ARG A 29 -0.92 18.29 -9.82
C ARG A 29 0.26 17.41 -10.27
N GLY A 30 0.04 16.44 -11.15
CA GLY A 30 1.12 15.62 -11.72
C GLY A 30 1.65 14.53 -10.80
N PHE A 31 0.88 14.09 -9.80
CA PHE A 31 1.23 12.89 -9.04
C PHE A 31 1.19 11.65 -9.95
N THR A 32 2.00 10.65 -9.66
CA THR A 32 2.28 9.55 -10.59
C THR A 32 1.28 8.40 -10.53
N GLY A 33 0.37 8.40 -9.55
CA GLY A 33 -0.64 7.36 -9.42
C GLY A 33 -1.57 7.53 -8.22
N ILE A 34 -2.74 6.88 -8.28
CA ILE A 34 -3.72 6.83 -7.18
C ILE A 34 -3.96 5.38 -6.77
N TYR A 35 -3.67 5.03 -5.52
CA TYR A 35 -3.83 3.66 -5.03
C TYR A 35 -4.82 3.57 -3.88
N CYS A 36 -5.77 2.64 -4.00
CA CYS A 36 -6.97 2.58 -3.18
C CYS A 36 -6.90 1.45 -2.15
N PRO A 37 -6.52 1.72 -0.89
CA PRO A 37 -6.63 0.74 0.17
C PRO A 37 -8.09 0.62 0.62
N SER A 38 -8.64 -0.58 0.54
CA SER A 38 -9.92 -0.93 1.17
C SER A 38 -10.13 -2.43 1.09
N THR A 39 -10.82 -3.00 2.07
CA THR A 39 -11.19 -4.42 2.03
C THR A 39 -12.56 -4.66 1.40
N VAL A 40 -13.31 -3.60 1.05
CA VAL A 40 -14.71 -3.72 0.58
C VAL A 40 -15.08 -2.80 -0.58
N ALA A 41 -14.54 -1.57 -0.66
CA ALA A 41 -15.02 -0.53 -1.58
C ALA A 41 -13.98 -0.07 -2.62
N ASN A 42 -12.79 -0.67 -2.65
CA ASN A 42 -11.71 -0.22 -3.53
C ASN A 42 -12.00 -0.43 -5.02
N MET A 43 -12.59 -1.57 -5.42
CA MET A 43 -12.97 -1.80 -6.82
C MET A 43 -13.99 -0.76 -7.30
N THR A 44 -14.99 -0.43 -6.46
CA THR A 44 -15.99 0.59 -6.78
C THR A 44 -15.38 1.99 -6.85
N LEU A 45 -14.44 2.31 -5.95
CA LEU A 45 -13.69 3.56 -6.05
C LEU A 45 -12.90 3.60 -7.35
N CYS A 46 -12.16 2.55 -7.70
CA CYS A 46 -11.41 2.47 -8.95
C CYS A 46 -12.29 2.61 -10.20
N ALA A 47 -13.49 2.02 -10.21
CA ALA A 47 -14.45 2.23 -11.30
C ALA A 47 -14.89 3.70 -11.41
N ALA A 48 -15.07 4.40 -10.28
CA ALA A 48 -15.37 5.83 -10.30
C ALA A 48 -14.15 6.68 -10.72
N LEU A 49 -12.93 6.30 -10.30
CA LEU A 49 -11.68 6.94 -10.73
C LEU A 49 -11.49 6.86 -12.24
N ALA A 50 -11.82 5.73 -12.85
CA ALA A 50 -11.78 5.55 -14.30
C ALA A 50 -12.58 6.62 -15.05
N GLN A 51 -13.66 7.14 -14.45
CA GLN A 51 -14.56 8.12 -15.04
C GLN A 51 -14.23 9.57 -14.68
N CYS A 52 -13.53 9.80 -13.56
CA CYS A 52 -13.23 11.16 -13.09
C CYS A 52 -11.77 11.59 -13.25
N THR A 53 -10.95 10.75 -13.88
CA THR A 53 -9.55 11.01 -14.22
C THR A 53 -9.28 10.54 -15.65
N ASN A 54 -8.23 11.05 -16.30
CA ASN A 54 -8.03 10.88 -17.74
C ASN A 54 -6.73 10.13 -18.10
N GLU A 55 -5.65 10.36 -17.35
CA GLU A 55 -4.30 9.93 -17.68
C GLU A 55 -3.62 9.19 -16.53
N ILE A 56 -3.90 9.58 -15.28
CA ILE A 56 -3.21 9.03 -14.11
C ILE A 56 -3.49 7.52 -13.97
N PRO A 57 -2.44 6.68 -13.79
CA PRO A 57 -2.62 5.30 -13.38
C PRO A 57 -3.28 5.22 -12.02
N PHE A 58 -4.15 4.23 -11.82
CA PHE A 58 -4.75 4.01 -10.52
C PHE A 58 -4.95 2.53 -10.26
N GLY A 59 -5.10 2.14 -9.01
CA GLY A 59 -5.19 0.73 -8.67
C GLY A 59 -5.72 0.45 -7.29
N THR A 60 -5.99 -0.82 -7.03
CA THR A 60 -6.28 -1.29 -5.68
C THR A 60 -4.98 -1.54 -4.92
N SER A 61 -4.94 -1.25 -3.61
CA SER A 61 -3.78 -1.52 -2.75
C SER A 61 -4.20 -2.01 -1.36
N ILE A 62 -4.84 -3.18 -1.21
CA ILE A 62 -5.17 -4.19 -2.23
C ILE A 62 -6.63 -4.63 -2.12
N ALA A 63 -7.14 -5.32 -3.14
CA ALA A 63 -8.39 -6.05 -3.12
C ALA A 63 -8.19 -7.46 -2.50
N PRO A 64 -8.88 -7.80 -1.39
CA PRO A 64 -8.74 -9.13 -0.79
C PRO A 64 -9.32 -10.20 -1.71
N ILE A 65 -8.51 -11.18 -2.13
CA ILE A 65 -8.93 -12.23 -3.07
C ILE A 65 -10.15 -13.03 -2.62
N TYR A 66 -10.41 -13.06 -1.32
CA TYR A 66 -11.53 -13.77 -0.72
C TYR A 66 -12.83 -12.96 -0.64
N SER A 67 -12.81 -11.67 -0.99
CA SER A 67 -13.98 -10.80 -0.78
C SER A 67 -15.02 -10.93 -1.90
N ARG A 68 -14.64 -11.53 -3.04
CA ARG A 68 -15.51 -11.76 -4.21
C ARG A 68 -15.13 -13.06 -4.91
N THR A 69 -15.97 -13.53 -5.83
CA THR A 69 -15.63 -14.68 -6.69
C THR A 69 -14.59 -14.27 -7.73
N VAL A 70 -13.81 -15.24 -8.24
CA VAL A 70 -12.83 -14.99 -9.30
C VAL A 70 -13.51 -14.42 -10.56
N LEU A 71 -14.68 -14.95 -10.93
CA LEU A 71 -15.44 -14.46 -12.09
C LEU A 71 -15.88 -12.99 -11.93
N ASP A 72 -16.35 -12.59 -10.74
CA ASP A 72 -16.71 -11.18 -10.48
C ASP A 72 -15.49 -10.27 -10.57
N TYR A 73 -14.34 -10.73 -10.04
CA TYR A 73 -13.09 -9.98 -10.16
C TYR A 73 -12.62 -9.85 -11.60
N ALA A 74 -12.64 -10.93 -12.39
CA ALA A 74 -12.21 -10.90 -13.79
C ALA A 74 -13.06 -9.91 -14.60
N GLN A 75 -14.40 -9.99 -14.48
CA GLN A 75 -15.32 -9.08 -15.15
C GLN A 75 -15.13 -7.62 -14.70
N THR A 76 -15.06 -7.37 -13.39
CA THR A 76 -14.93 -6.01 -12.85
C THR A 76 -13.57 -5.41 -13.21
N ALA A 77 -12.49 -6.17 -13.07
CA ALA A 77 -11.13 -5.69 -13.33
C ALA A 77 -10.92 -5.39 -14.81
N SER A 78 -11.37 -6.29 -15.70
CA SER A 78 -11.36 -6.06 -17.15
C SER A 78 -12.18 -4.82 -17.52
N PHE A 79 -13.41 -4.69 -17.01
CA PHE A 79 -14.26 -3.53 -17.27
C PHE A 79 -13.57 -2.22 -16.88
N ILE A 80 -13.01 -2.13 -15.67
CA ILE A 80 -12.29 -0.92 -15.22
C ILE A 80 -11.07 -0.66 -16.10
N HIS A 81 -10.34 -1.70 -16.50
CA HIS A 81 -9.17 -1.59 -17.37
C HIS A 81 -9.56 -1.03 -18.74
N GLU A 82 -10.60 -1.56 -19.37
CA GLU A 82 -11.13 -1.11 -20.66
C GLU A 82 -11.60 0.34 -20.61
N VAL A 83 -12.53 0.68 -19.70
CA VAL A 83 -13.13 2.02 -19.65
C VAL A 83 -12.16 3.10 -19.17
N SER A 84 -11.03 2.71 -18.56
CA SER A 84 -9.97 3.64 -18.19
C SER A 84 -8.89 3.80 -19.27
N GLY A 85 -8.96 3.07 -20.39
CA GLY A 85 -7.91 3.09 -21.41
C GLY A 85 -6.59 2.46 -20.93
N GLY A 86 -6.67 1.41 -20.11
CA GLY A 86 -5.50 0.65 -19.67
C GLY A 86 -4.81 1.18 -18.40
N ARG A 87 -5.37 2.19 -17.73
CA ARG A 87 -4.76 2.85 -16.56
C ARG A 87 -4.88 2.07 -15.24
N PHE A 88 -5.78 1.09 -15.20
CA PHE A 88 -6.01 0.31 -13.98
C PHE A 88 -4.87 -0.67 -13.68
N ARG A 89 -4.46 -0.75 -12.40
CA ARG A 89 -3.53 -1.73 -11.83
C ARG A 89 -4.25 -2.53 -10.76
N PHE A 90 -4.45 -3.82 -10.98
CA PHE A 90 -5.26 -4.64 -10.10
C PHE A 90 -4.42 -5.24 -8.97
N GLY A 91 -4.27 -4.48 -7.88
CA GLY A 91 -3.57 -4.95 -6.71
C GLY A 91 -4.39 -5.90 -5.85
N VAL A 92 -3.88 -7.10 -5.60
CA VAL A 92 -4.56 -8.20 -4.92
C VAL A 92 -3.76 -8.75 -3.74
N GLY A 93 -4.44 -9.34 -2.76
CA GLY A 93 -3.77 -9.96 -1.62
C GLY A 93 -4.68 -10.76 -0.71
N VAL A 94 -4.08 -11.42 0.27
CA VAL A 94 -4.79 -12.34 1.18
C VAL A 94 -5.37 -11.65 2.42
N SER A 95 -5.16 -10.34 2.58
CA SER A 95 -5.55 -9.58 3.78
C SER A 95 -4.97 -10.18 5.08
N HIS A 96 -5.60 -9.91 6.22
CA HIS A 96 -5.14 -10.31 7.55
C HIS A 96 -6.27 -10.97 8.35
N GLY A 97 -5.92 -11.90 9.25
CA GLY A 97 -6.88 -12.67 10.04
C GLY A 97 -8.00 -11.84 10.69
N PRO A 98 -7.70 -10.72 11.40
CA PRO A 98 -8.74 -9.87 11.99
C PRO A 98 -9.69 -9.24 10.95
N SER A 99 -9.17 -8.85 9.78
CA SER A 99 -9.95 -8.29 8.68
C SER A 99 -10.86 -9.35 8.06
N LEU A 100 -10.31 -10.54 7.77
CA LEU A 100 -11.07 -11.66 7.22
C LEU A 100 -12.18 -12.10 8.17
N LYS A 101 -11.90 -12.19 9.48
CA LYS A 101 -12.92 -12.48 10.50
C LYS A 101 -14.05 -11.45 10.48
N ARG A 102 -13.75 -10.16 10.35
CA ARG A 102 -14.77 -9.10 10.26
C ARG A 102 -15.63 -9.24 8.99
N MET A 103 -15.06 -9.74 7.89
CA MET A 103 -15.78 -10.01 6.65
C MET A 103 -16.53 -11.36 6.66
N GLY A 104 -16.43 -12.16 7.73
CA GLY A 104 -17.00 -13.51 7.77
C GLY A 104 -16.29 -14.51 6.86
N VAL A 105 -15.03 -14.24 6.51
CA VAL A 105 -14.23 -15.05 5.59
C VAL A 105 -13.24 -15.91 6.37
N THR A 106 -13.13 -17.19 5.98
CA THR A 106 -12.10 -18.10 6.47
C THR A 106 -10.89 -18.06 5.53
N ALA A 107 -9.71 -17.75 6.07
CA ALA A 107 -8.47 -17.74 5.29
C ALA A 107 -8.04 -19.17 4.93
N GLY A 108 -7.50 -19.36 3.73
CA GLY A 108 -6.76 -20.56 3.37
C GLY A 108 -5.25 -20.39 3.54
N LYS A 109 -4.47 -21.01 2.65
CA LYS A 109 -3.01 -20.99 2.70
C LYS A 109 -2.49 -19.87 1.79
N PRO A 110 -1.89 -18.79 2.31
CA PRO A 110 -1.64 -17.58 1.53
C PRO A 110 -0.92 -17.76 0.19
N LEU A 111 0.14 -18.57 0.16
CA LEU A 111 0.95 -18.77 -1.06
C LEU A 111 0.24 -19.61 -2.12
N SER A 112 -0.53 -20.64 -1.72
CA SER A 112 -1.30 -21.44 -2.68
C SER A 112 -2.53 -20.70 -3.15
N ASP A 113 -3.22 -20.00 -2.24
CA ASP A 113 -4.47 -19.31 -2.57
C ASP A 113 -4.22 -18.17 -3.56
N ILE A 114 -3.16 -17.37 -3.39
CA ILE A 114 -2.84 -16.30 -4.34
C ILE A 114 -2.44 -16.86 -5.71
N ARG A 115 -1.72 -18.00 -5.76
CA ARG A 115 -1.36 -18.68 -7.01
C ARG A 115 -2.59 -19.18 -7.75
N ASN A 116 -3.46 -19.88 -7.03
CA ASN A 116 -4.71 -20.40 -7.59
C ASN A 116 -5.60 -19.26 -8.07
N PHE A 117 -5.76 -18.21 -7.26
CA PHE A 117 -6.53 -17.03 -7.64
C PHE A 117 -6.03 -16.41 -8.94
N VAL A 118 -4.73 -16.14 -9.07
CA VAL A 118 -4.17 -15.54 -10.29
C VAL A 118 -4.32 -16.47 -11.50
N ALA A 119 -4.08 -17.77 -11.33
CA ALA A 119 -4.25 -18.74 -12.40
C ALA A 119 -5.70 -18.84 -12.87
N GLU A 120 -6.65 -18.93 -11.93
CA GLU A 120 -8.08 -18.96 -12.23
C GLU A 120 -8.56 -17.66 -12.86
N LEU A 121 -8.09 -16.51 -12.36
CA LEU A 121 -8.42 -15.18 -12.91
C LEU A 121 -7.97 -15.07 -14.37
N LYS A 122 -6.73 -15.47 -14.67
CA LYS A 122 -6.18 -15.46 -16.05
C LYS A 122 -6.86 -16.47 -16.98
N ALA A 123 -7.50 -17.51 -16.43
CA ALA A 123 -8.21 -18.52 -17.20
C ALA A 123 -9.68 -18.17 -17.50
N VAL A 124 -10.21 -17.06 -16.95
CA VAL A 124 -11.60 -16.66 -17.22
C VAL A 124 -11.73 -16.17 -18.66
N GLU A 125 -12.54 -16.86 -19.46
CA GLU A 125 -12.80 -16.48 -20.84
C GLU A 125 -13.90 -15.42 -20.96
N ARG A 126 -13.92 -14.70 -22.10
CA ARG A 126 -14.99 -13.75 -22.50
C ARG A 126 -15.20 -12.58 -21.53
N VAL A 127 -14.14 -12.13 -20.86
CA VAL A 127 -14.15 -10.93 -20.01
C VAL A 127 -13.47 -9.73 -20.65
N GLY A 128 -12.69 -9.91 -21.71
CA GLY A 128 -11.82 -8.86 -22.28
C GLY A 128 -10.38 -8.94 -21.74
N ASP A 129 -9.59 -7.90 -21.96
CA ASP A 129 -8.20 -7.82 -21.51
C ASP A 129 -8.13 -7.54 -20.00
N LEU A 130 -7.35 -8.35 -19.28
CA LEU A 130 -7.13 -8.15 -17.86
C LEU A 130 -6.05 -7.09 -17.60
N PRO A 131 -6.21 -6.25 -16.56
CA PRO A 131 -5.17 -5.31 -16.14
C PRO A 131 -3.93 -6.04 -15.59
N PRO A 132 -2.77 -5.35 -15.50
CA PRO A 132 -1.62 -5.82 -14.74
C PRO A 132 -2.01 -6.19 -13.30
N ILE A 133 -1.58 -7.37 -12.85
CA ILE A 133 -1.91 -7.92 -11.54
C ILE A 133 -0.76 -7.66 -10.57
N ILE A 134 -1.02 -6.85 -9.55
CA ILE A 134 0.00 -6.42 -8.58
C ILE A 134 -0.20 -7.19 -7.27
N LEU A 135 0.79 -7.96 -6.82
CA LEU A 135 0.63 -8.77 -5.60
C LEU A 135 1.03 -7.97 -4.36
N ALA A 136 0.21 -8.02 -3.32
CA ALA A 136 0.66 -7.60 -1.99
C ALA A 136 1.76 -8.55 -1.51
N THR A 137 2.92 -7.98 -1.14
CA THR A 137 4.06 -8.75 -0.64
C THR A 137 4.62 -8.11 0.63
N MET A 138 5.42 -8.89 1.35
CA MET A 138 6.18 -8.41 2.52
C MET A 138 7.48 -9.20 2.65
N ARG A 139 7.40 -10.53 2.64
CA ARG A 139 8.54 -11.42 2.90
C ARG A 139 8.95 -12.20 1.66
N ARG A 140 10.19 -12.70 1.68
CA ARG A 140 10.90 -13.40 0.58
C ARG A 140 10.02 -14.34 -0.26
N LYS A 141 9.25 -15.24 0.37
CA LYS A 141 8.42 -16.21 -0.37
C LYS A 141 7.32 -15.55 -1.20
N MET A 142 6.67 -14.50 -0.68
CA MET A 142 5.60 -13.81 -1.41
C MET A 142 6.17 -12.88 -2.49
N ILE A 143 7.35 -12.30 -2.25
CA ILE A 143 8.09 -11.53 -3.28
C ILE A 143 8.45 -12.42 -4.47
N ALA A 144 9.00 -13.62 -4.20
CA ALA A 144 9.31 -14.58 -5.25
C ALA A 144 8.06 -15.01 -6.04
N VAL A 145 6.94 -15.26 -5.35
CA VAL A 145 5.65 -15.54 -6.01
C VAL A 145 5.23 -14.37 -6.91
N ALA A 146 5.32 -13.12 -6.43
CA ALA A 146 4.95 -11.95 -7.22
C ALA A 146 5.75 -11.83 -8.52
N GLY A 147 7.06 -12.11 -8.47
CA GLY A 147 7.91 -12.13 -9.67
C GLY A 147 7.60 -13.26 -10.65
N GLU A 148 7.02 -14.37 -10.17
CA GLU A 148 6.69 -15.53 -11.00
C GLU A 148 5.34 -15.39 -11.70
N ILE A 149 4.30 -14.92 -10.99
CA ILE A 149 2.91 -14.98 -11.51
C ILE A 149 2.26 -13.62 -11.75
N GLY A 150 2.84 -12.54 -11.19
CA GLY A 150 2.30 -11.19 -11.25
C GLY A 150 3.05 -10.29 -12.23
N ASP A 151 2.50 -9.10 -12.40
CA ASP A 151 3.07 -8.00 -13.20
C ASP A 151 3.69 -6.91 -12.30
N GLY A 152 3.66 -7.15 -10.99
CA GLY A 152 4.30 -6.31 -9.99
C GLY A 152 4.02 -6.74 -8.57
N MET A 153 4.57 -5.97 -7.64
CA MET A 153 4.38 -6.12 -6.21
C MET A 153 4.15 -4.77 -5.52
N VAL A 154 3.41 -4.83 -4.43
CA VAL A 154 3.23 -3.68 -3.53
C VAL A 154 3.47 -4.12 -2.09
N PHE A 155 4.33 -3.37 -1.41
CA PHE A 155 4.52 -3.45 0.03
C PHE A 155 3.57 -2.49 0.75
N ALA A 156 3.34 -2.73 2.02
CA ALA A 156 2.82 -1.72 2.92
C ALA A 156 3.73 -1.63 4.14
N ASN A 157 4.18 -0.43 4.48
CA ASN A 157 5.01 -0.18 5.66
C ASN A 157 6.32 -1.01 5.67
N ALA A 158 6.94 -1.18 4.50
CA ALA A 158 8.25 -1.81 4.42
C ALA A 158 9.33 -0.99 5.13
N SER A 159 10.45 -1.64 5.46
CA SER A 159 11.65 -1.02 6.02
C SER A 159 12.59 -0.62 4.90
N ARG A 160 12.89 0.68 4.77
CA ARG A 160 13.74 1.20 3.68
C ARG A 160 15.13 0.61 3.74
N SER A 161 15.71 0.52 4.94
CA SER A 161 17.04 -0.05 5.19
C SER A 161 17.19 -1.52 4.77
N PHE A 162 16.07 -2.25 4.68
CA PHE A 162 16.03 -3.67 4.31
C PHE A 162 15.51 -3.91 2.88
N MET A 163 15.28 -2.85 2.11
CA MET A 163 14.65 -2.97 0.80
C MET A 163 15.54 -3.72 -0.20
N ALA A 164 16.86 -3.47 -0.20
CA ALA A 164 17.79 -4.20 -1.07
C ALA A 164 17.72 -5.73 -0.86
N GLN A 165 17.66 -6.18 0.39
CA GLN A 165 17.52 -7.59 0.77
C GLN A 165 16.15 -8.15 0.40
N SER A 166 15.10 -7.33 0.51
CA SER A 166 13.74 -7.70 0.09
C SER A 166 13.68 -7.89 -1.43
N LEU A 167 14.19 -6.93 -2.20
CA LEU A 167 14.23 -6.96 -3.66
C LEU A 167 15.13 -8.06 -4.21
N ALA A 168 16.14 -8.52 -3.46
CA ALA A 168 16.96 -9.67 -3.84
C ALA A 168 16.16 -11.01 -3.92
N ALA A 169 14.93 -11.05 -3.42
CA ALA A 169 14.03 -12.19 -3.59
C ALA A 169 13.27 -12.18 -4.93
N LEU A 170 13.31 -11.07 -5.66
CA LEU A 170 12.68 -10.93 -6.97
C LEU A 170 13.64 -11.43 -8.07
N PRO A 171 13.16 -12.12 -9.11
CA PRO A 171 13.97 -12.45 -10.29
C PRO A 171 14.66 -11.20 -10.87
N GLU A 172 15.91 -11.35 -11.31
CA GLU A 172 16.73 -10.23 -11.74
C GLU A 172 16.14 -9.47 -12.94
N ASP A 173 15.55 -10.20 -13.88
CA ASP A 173 14.85 -9.64 -15.05
C ASP A 173 13.66 -8.77 -14.64
N LYS A 174 12.92 -9.17 -13.59
CA LYS A 174 11.81 -8.37 -13.04
C LYS A 174 12.30 -7.20 -12.21
N ARG A 175 13.35 -7.38 -11.42
CA ARG A 175 13.93 -6.32 -10.58
C ARG A 175 14.50 -5.15 -11.39
N ASN A 176 15.04 -5.44 -12.57
CA ASN A 176 15.66 -4.44 -13.44
C ASN A 176 14.72 -3.97 -14.56
N SER A 177 13.44 -4.39 -14.56
CA SER A 177 12.46 -4.02 -15.56
C SER A 177 11.64 -2.82 -15.12
N ASP A 178 11.54 -1.81 -15.98
CA ASP A 178 10.66 -0.65 -15.76
C ASP A 178 9.16 -1.01 -15.87
N ASP A 179 8.85 -2.14 -16.52
CA ASP A 179 7.48 -2.64 -16.69
C ASP A 179 6.96 -3.35 -15.45
N PHE A 180 7.85 -3.90 -14.61
CA PHE A 180 7.46 -4.58 -13.38
C PHE A 180 7.18 -3.56 -12.28
N TYR A 181 5.93 -3.48 -11.85
CA TYR A 181 5.54 -2.50 -10.84
C TYR A 181 6.13 -2.84 -9.46
N ILE A 182 6.82 -1.90 -8.83
CA ILE A 182 7.37 -2.05 -7.47
C ILE A 182 6.91 -0.86 -6.61
N GLY A 183 5.86 -1.06 -5.83
CA GLY A 183 5.29 -0.02 -4.97
C GLY A 183 5.50 -0.26 -3.48
N ASN A 184 5.43 0.81 -2.69
CA ASN A 184 5.36 0.72 -1.23
C ASN A 184 4.39 1.78 -0.69
N MET A 185 3.42 1.37 0.13
CA MET A 185 2.56 2.28 0.87
C MET A 185 3.29 2.81 2.11
N ILE A 186 3.45 4.11 2.20
CA ILE A 186 4.30 4.78 3.20
C ILE A 186 3.44 5.79 3.99
N PRO A 187 3.15 5.53 5.29
CA PRO A 187 2.55 6.52 6.17
C PRO A 187 3.34 7.82 6.12
N THR A 188 2.65 8.93 5.85
CA THR A 188 3.28 10.22 5.62
C THR A 188 2.56 11.31 6.42
N CYS A 189 3.32 12.08 7.20
CA CYS A 189 2.80 13.22 7.96
C CYS A 189 3.76 14.41 7.86
N ILE A 190 3.28 15.56 7.38
CA ILE A 190 4.13 16.74 7.12
C ILE A 190 3.77 17.84 8.10
N ASP A 191 4.71 18.22 8.96
CA ASP A 191 4.61 19.37 9.86
C ASP A 191 5.99 19.74 10.41
N ASP A 192 6.16 20.98 10.85
CA ASP A 192 7.40 21.41 11.53
C ASP A 192 7.49 20.84 12.96
N ASP A 193 6.37 20.48 13.59
CA ASP A 193 6.31 19.68 14.81
C ASP A 193 6.54 18.20 14.51
N VAL A 194 7.83 17.84 14.44
CA VAL A 194 8.28 16.47 14.18
C VAL A 194 7.72 15.46 15.20
N GLU A 195 7.55 15.85 16.47
CA GLU A 195 7.04 14.93 17.50
C GLU A 195 5.55 14.64 17.30
N ALA A 196 4.76 15.64 16.89
CA ALA A 196 3.38 15.43 16.50
C ALA A 196 3.26 14.47 15.30
N CYS A 197 4.11 14.64 14.28
CA CYS A 197 4.12 13.71 13.14
C CYS A 197 4.50 12.28 13.56
N LYS A 198 5.51 12.11 14.43
CA LYS A 198 5.89 10.80 14.97
C LYS A 198 4.72 10.15 15.70
N ALA A 199 4.00 10.89 16.53
CA ALA A 199 2.84 10.38 17.24
C ALA A 199 1.73 9.89 16.29
N VAL A 200 1.47 10.62 15.19
CA VAL A 200 0.51 10.23 14.15
C VAL A 200 0.93 8.92 13.47
N ASN A 201 2.17 8.82 13.01
CA ASN A 201 2.65 7.62 12.31
C ASN A 201 2.75 6.40 13.24
N ARG A 202 3.19 6.60 14.49
CA ARG A 202 3.24 5.54 15.51
C ARG A 202 1.86 4.97 15.77
N ARG A 203 0.85 5.83 15.99
CA ARG A 203 -0.55 5.41 16.16
C ARG A 203 -1.06 4.61 14.96
N THR A 204 -0.73 5.04 13.74
CA THR A 204 -1.10 4.35 12.50
C THR A 204 -0.52 2.93 12.46
N LEU A 205 0.77 2.79 12.76
CA LEU A 205 1.46 1.50 12.67
C LEU A 205 1.27 0.57 13.88
N THR A 206 0.80 1.06 15.03
CA THR A 206 0.47 0.23 16.21
C THR A 206 -0.43 -0.96 15.84
N SER A 207 -1.44 -0.73 15.01
CA SER A 207 -2.35 -1.81 14.57
C SER A 207 -1.66 -2.87 13.71
N TYR A 208 -0.66 -2.47 12.91
CA TYR A 208 0.14 -3.37 12.09
C TYR A 208 1.15 -4.16 12.93
N ALA A 209 1.73 -3.57 13.98
CA ALA A 209 2.61 -4.27 14.93
C ALA A 209 1.92 -5.39 15.70
N GLN A 210 0.59 -5.37 15.80
CA GLN A 210 -0.16 -6.48 16.38
C GLN A 210 -0.29 -7.68 15.45
N LEU A 211 0.01 -7.52 14.15
CA LEU A 211 -0.11 -8.57 13.14
C LEU A 211 1.19 -9.40 13.07
N PRO A 212 1.15 -10.74 13.27
CA PRO A 212 2.35 -11.57 13.29
C PRO A 212 3.20 -11.50 12.02
N ASN A 213 2.60 -11.33 10.85
CA ASN A 213 3.34 -11.24 9.59
C ASN A 213 4.18 -9.97 9.48
N TYR A 214 3.70 -8.84 10.01
CA TYR A 214 4.44 -7.58 10.05
C TYR A 214 5.56 -7.63 11.08
N ARG A 215 5.29 -8.16 12.29
CA ARG A 215 6.35 -8.37 13.29
C ARG A 215 7.47 -9.25 12.75
N ASN A 216 7.13 -10.36 12.10
CA ASN A 216 8.13 -11.25 11.53
C ASN A 216 8.95 -10.58 10.42
N TYR A 217 8.34 -9.70 9.63
CA TYR A 217 9.06 -8.90 8.65
C TYR A 217 10.00 -7.89 9.32
N TRP A 218 9.52 -7.12 10.31
CA TRP A 218 10.37 -6.14 11.00
C TRP A 218 11.49 -6.78 11.82
N LYS A 219 11.28 -7.98 12.37
CA LYS A 219 12.35 -8.82 12.91
C LYS A 219 13.43 -9.11 11.85
N GLU A 220 13.05 -9.57 10.67
CA GLU A 220 14.00 -9.80 9.56
C GLU A 220 14.72 -8.52 9.11
N SER A 221 14.06 -7.36 9.24
CA SER A 221 14.63 -6.04 8.95
C SER A 221 15.55 -5.49 10.03
N GLY A 222 15.81 -6.22 11.13
CA GLY A 222 16.73 -5.81 12.20
C GLY A 222 16.09 -5.05 13.37
N TYR A 223 14.78 -5.23 13.58
CA TYR A 223 14.01 -4.64 14.68
C TYR A 223 13.48 -5.73 15.65
N GLU A 224 14.32 -6.70 15.99
CA GLU A 224 13.94 -7.81 16.85
C GLU A 224 13.58 -7.36 18.27
N GLU A 225 14.30 -6.38 18.82
CA GLU A 225 14.06 -5.85 20.15
C GLU A 225 12.69 -5.16 20.24
N GLU A 226 12.39 -4.26 19.31
CA GLU A 226 11.08 -3.59 19.24
C GLU A 226 9.95 -4.61 19.15
N MET A 227 10.08 -5.60 18.24
CA MET A 227 9.02 -6.60 18.03
C MET A 227 8.89 -7.58 19.20
N ALA A 228 9.97 -7.88 19.93
CA ALA A 228 9.91 -8.66 21.16
C ALA A 228 9.18 -7.90 22.27
N GLY A 229 9.41 -6.58 22.39
CA GLY A 229 8.66 -5.71 23.30
C GLY A 229 7.17 -5.70 23.00
N VAL A 230 6.80 -5.54 21.72
CA VAL A 230 5.39 -5.63 21.27
C VAL A 230 4.75 -6.97 21.65
N GLU A 231 5.47 -8.08 21.47
CA GLU A 231 4.98 -9.41 21.83
C GLU A 231 4.79 -9.58 23.33
N ALA A 232 5.72 -9.04 24.14
CA ALA A 232 5.63 -9.06 25.60
C ALA A 232 4.41 -8.26 26.09
N ALA A 233 4.20 -7.03 25.59
CA ALA A 233 3.04 -6.21 25.93
C ALA A 233 1.71 -6.90 25.57
N MET A 234 1.64 -7.52 24.39
CA MET A 234 0.45 -8.28 23.99
C MET A 234 0.22 -9.52 24.86
N ALA A 235 1.27 -10.25 25.22
CA ALA A 235 1.17 -11.42 26.09
C ALA A 235 0.74 -11.05 27.53
N ALA A 236 1.13 -9.86 27.99
CA ALA A 236 0.70 -9.30 29.27
C ALA A 236 -0.75 -8.76 29.24
N GLY A 237 -1.39 -8.70 28.07
CA GLY A 237 -2.73 -8.12 27.93
C GLY A 237 -2.76 -6.60 27.97
N GLU A 238 -1.66 -5.94 27.58
CA GLU A 238 -1.44 -4.49 27.64
C GLU A 238 -1.29 -3.90 26.21
N PRO A 239 -2.31 -4.00 25.34
CA PRO A 239 -2.22 -3.56 23.95
C PRO A 239 -1.97 -2.04 23.80
N GLU A 240 -2.28 -1.25 24.82
CA GLU A 240 -1.98 0.18 24.89
C GLU A 240 -0.48 0.48 24.93
N LYS A 241 0.34 -0.43 25.48
CA LYS A 241 1.80 -0.29 25.56
C LYS A 241 2.54 -0.71 24.29
N VAL A 242 1.83 -1.25 23.29
CA VAL A 242 2.45 -1.64 22.00
C VAL A 242 3.19 -0.48 21.36
N ALA A 243 2.63 0.73 21.43
CA ALA A 243 3.23 1.92 20.83
C ALA A 243 4.58 2.30 21.49
N ASP A 244 4.75 2.01 22.77
CA ASP A 244 5.93 2.38 23.55
C ASP A 244 7.18 1.63 23.09
N HIS A 245 6.99 0.46 22.47
CA HIS A 245 8.06 -0.36 21.90
C HIS A 245 8.42 0.01 20.46
N LEU A 246 7.71 0.95 19.83
CA LEU A 246 7.95 1.37 18.45
C LEU A 246 8.93 2.55 18.43
N SER A 247 10.22 2.22 18.31
CA SER A 247 11.32 3.19 18.36
C SER A 247 11.23 4.24 17.24
N ASP A 248 11.82 5.42 17.49
CA ASP A 248 11.92 6.47 16.46
C ASP A 248 12.76 6.03 15.26
N LYS A 249 13.79 5.20 15.50
CA LYS A 249 14.61 4.61 14.43
C LYS A 249 13.77 3.71 13.53
N TRP A 250 12.95 2.84 14.11
CA TRP A 250 12.01 2.03 13.36
C TRP A 250 11.00 2.90 12.62
N LEU A 251 10.45 3.92 13.27
CA LEU A 251 9.47 4.80 12.64
C LEU A 251 10.03 5.53 11.41
N ALA A 252 11.25 6.07 11.51
CA ALA A 252 11.95 6.76 10.43
C ALA A 252 12.32 5.85 9.25
N ASP A 253 12.43 4.54 9.48
CA ASP A 253 12.76 3.57 8.43
C ASP A 253 11.53 3.03 7.70
N ASN A 254 10.35 3.12 8.32
CA ASN A 254 9.10 2.54 7.79
C ASN A 254 8.07 3.59 7.36
N THR A 255 8.34 4.89 7.59
CA THR A 255 7.41 6.00 7.32
C THR A 255 8.14 7.25 6.81
N LEU A 256 7.39 8.28 6.44
CA LEU A 256 7.89 9.62 6.16
C LEU A 256 7.26 10.62 7.12
N PHE A 257 8.07 11.47 7.75
CA PHE A 257 7.55 12.53 8.60
C PHE A 257 8.50 13.70 8.81
N GLY A 258 7.94 14.83 9.20
CA GLY A 258 8.66 16.07 9.53
C GLY A 258 8.41 17.16 8.51
N SER A 259 9.35 18.10 8.41
CA SER A 259 9.27 19.22 7.48
C SER A 259 9.22 18.77 6.02
N VAL A 260 8.78 19.66 5.13
CA VAL A 260 8.70 19.40 3.68
C VAL A 260 10.03 18.89 3.11
N SER A 261 11.16 19.47 3.50
CA SER A 261 12.48 19.03 3.03
C SER A 261 12.79 17.60 3.48
N GLN A 262 12.55 17.27 4.74
CA GLN A 262 12.79 15.92 5.29
C GLN A 262 11.92 14.87 4.58
N VAL A 263 10.65 15.19 4.30
CA VAL A 263 9.75 14.27 3.57
C VAL A 263 10.19 14.09 2.12
N ARG A 264 10.62 15.15 1.43
CA ARG A 264 11.14 15.07 0.06
C ARG A 264 12.45 14.27 -0.01
N GLU A 265 13.38 14.50 0.91
CA GLU A 265 14.62 13.71 1.02
C GLU A 265 14.33 12.24 1.31
N GLY A 266 13.42 11.98 2.25
CA GLY A 266 13.01 10.61 2.57
C GLY A 266 12.33 9.90 1.39
N LEU A 267 11.56 10.63 0.58
CA LEU A 267 10.98 10.12 -0.66
C LEU A 267 12.06 9.75 -1.69
N GLU A 268 13.06 10.60 -1.91
CA GLU A 268 14.20 10.26 -2.79
C GLU A 268 14.92 9.00 -2.32
N ALA A 269 15.16 8.88 -1.01
CA ALA A 269 15.76 7.68 -0.45
C ALA A 269 14.93 6.41 -0.65
N TRP A 270 13.60 6.50 -0.77
CA TRP A 270 12.75 5.36 -1.12
C TRP A 270 12.93 4.93 -2.58
N PHE A 271 13.02 5.90 -3.49
CA PHE A 271 13.33 5.60 -4.88
C PHE A 271 14.73 4.98 -5.02
N ASP A 272 15.73 5.54 -4.33
CA ASP A 272 17.10 5.04 -4.36
C ASP A 272 17.23 3.63 -3.75
N ALA A 273 16.30 3.26 -2.87
CA ALA A 273 16.17 1.91 -2.32
C ALA A 273 15.53 0.89 -3.29
N GLY A 274 15.14 1.32 -4.50
CA GLY A 274 14.58 0.48 -5.55
C GLY A 274 13.04 0.40 -5.58
N ILE A 275 12.34 1.32 -4.91
CA ILE A 275 10.88 1.46 -5.06
C ILE A 275 10.58 2.39 -6.24
N HIS A 276 9.91 1.88 -7.27
CA HIS A 276 9.52 2.67 -8.44
C HIS A 276 8.28 3.53 -8.19
N THR A 277 7.39 3.06 -7.30
CA THR A 277 6.13 3.74 -6.97
C THR A 277 5.97 3.93 -5.45
N PRO A 278 6.64 4.93 -4.84
CA PRO A 278 6.36 5.32 -3.47
C PRO A 278 4.95 5.91 -3.38
N ILE A 279 4.09 5.30 -2.55
CA ILE A 279 2.70 5.72 -2.37
C ILE A 279 2.57 6.40 -1.01
N LEU A 280 2.42 7.72 -0.99
CA LEU A 280 2.22 8.45 0.25
C LEU A 280 0.83 8.15 0.80
N VAL A 281 0.76 7.77 2.06
CA VAL A 281 -0.48 7.56 2.83
C VAL A 281 -0.67 8.76 3.76
N PRO A 282 -1.45 9.78 3.34
CA PRO A 282 -1.44 11.07 4.03
C PRO A 282 -2.18 11.01 5.37
N SER A 283 -1.53 11.51 6.42
CA SER A 283 -2.11 11.81 7.73
C SER A 283 -1.62 13.18 8.20
N SER A 284 -2.43 13.90 8.95
CA SER A 284 -2.09 15.26 9.43
C SER A 284 -1.95 15.25 10.95
N ALA A 285 -0.97 16.03 11.43
CA ALA A 285 -0.81 16.35 12.86
C ALA A 285 -1.86 17.37 13.34
N ASN A 286 -2.35 18.22 12.42
CA ASN A 286 -3.18 19.38 12.74
C ASN A 286 -4.66 19.21 12.38
N GLY A 287 -5.05 18.09 11.80
CA GLY A 287 -6.41 17.95 11.32
C GLY A 287 -6.77 16.60 10.75
N ASN A 288 -7.77 16.63 9.90
CA ASN A 288 -8.31 15.44 9.25
C ASN A 288 -7.56 15.15 7.94
N GLN A 289 -8.00 14.08 7.27
CA GLN A 289 -7.40 13.64 6.02
C GLN A 289 -7.35 14.71 4.90
N LEU A 290 -8.31 15.64 4.83
CA LEU A 290 -8.28 16.70 3.82
C LEU A 290 -7.12 17.67 4.06
N VAL A 291 -6.83 17.99 5.32
CA VAL A 291 -5.67 18.79 5.71
C VAL A 291 -4.39 18.06 5.30
N ALA A 292 -4.32 16.74 5.51
CA ALA A 292 -3.17 15.94 5.08
C ALA A 292 -2.93 16.00 3.56
N PHE A 293 -3.99 16.00 2.75
CA PHE A 293 -3.85 16.20 1.31
C PHE A 293 -3.38 17.60 0.95
N GLN A 294 -3.85 18.64 1.63
CA GLN A 294 -3.39 20.02 1.42
C GLN A 294 -1.90 20.18 1.77
N GLU A 295 -1.45 19.60 2.88
CA GLU A 295 -0.05 19.54 3.30
C GLU A 295 0.82 18.89 2.20
N ILE A 296 0.38 17.73 1.68
CA ILE A 296 1.06 17.03 0.57
C ILE A 296 1.07 17.89 -0.71
N PHE A 297 -0.05 18.52 -1.06
CA PHE A 297 -0.14 19.35 -2.26
C PHE A 297 0.78 20.58 -2.19
N ALA A 298 0.89 21.22 -1.03
CA ALA A 298 1.86 22.30 -0.80
C ALA A 298 3.30 21.78 -0.82
N ALA A 299 3.53 20.57 -0.31
CA ALA A 299 4.84 19.94 -0.28
C ALA A 299 5.31 19.44 -1.65
N PHE A 300 4.47 19.36 -2.68
CA PHE A 300 4.84 18.85 -4.01
C PHE A 300 4.38 19.75 -5.17
N SER A 301 3.96 20.98 -4.86
CA SER A 301 3.73 22.05 -5.85
C SER A 301 5.02 22.66 -6.38
#